data_AF-A0A849IU50-F1
#
_entry.id   AF-A0A849IU50-F1
#
_cell.length_a   1.000
_cell.length_b   1.000
_cell.length_c   1.000
_cell.angle_alpha   90.00
_cell.angle_beta   90.00
_cell.angle_gamma   90.00
#
_symmetry.space_group_name_H-M   'P 1'
#
loop_
_entity.id
_entity.type
_entity.pdbx_description
1 polymer ?
#
loop_
_entity_poly.entity_id
_entity_poly.type
_entity_poly.pdbx_seq_one_letter_code
_entity_poly.pdbx_strand_id
1 'polypeptide(L)'
;MSTHYGAGVRMLKRARRLSQTRQIRQDRQERQERQGDQGCLIIKLGLDMTDFAKVPMSAEAAAAASLSLGPPKLSADGSKVCYSASSSRGNVLFVSSVDSPLERVATPFSVRSGYFGFGGYYSFSVDSTSVFVVDSGGDLNLVDLASGSSCVIYSGGEVSDVAPSPDGSKVAFVVDQALVLLADIEGDEVDVSLIAGAPHQTPGYPPAD
;
A
#
# COMPACT_ATOMS: atom_id res chain seq x y z
N MET A 1 -41.38 4.50 36.46
CA MET A 1 -39.94 4.31 36.76
C MET A 1 -39.31 3.50 35.64
N SER A 2 -38.64 4.12 34.65
CA SER A 2 -37.60 3.45 33.85
C SER A 2 -36.92 4.44 32.89
N THR A 3 -35.84 5.09 33.33
CA THR A 3 -34.95 5.87 32.45
C THR A 3 -33.54 5.86 33.01
N HIS A 4 -32.82 4.73 32.98
CA HIS A 4 -31.37 4.73 33.28
C HIS A 4 -30.51 3.71 32.49
N TYR A 5 -31.05 2.94 31.55
CA TYR A 5 -30.26 1.86 30.90
C TYR A 5 -29.44 2.27 29.66
N GLY A 6 -29.61 3.49 29.13
CA GLY A 6 -29.00 3.90 27.85
C GLY A 6 -27.59 4.52 27.92
N ALA A 7 -27.14 4.95 29.10
CA ALA A 7 -25.87 5.67 29.25
C ALA A 7 -24.65 4.74 29.42
N GLY A 8 -24.83 3.58 30.07
CA GLY A 8 -23.74 2.64 30.35
C GLY A 8 -23.12 1.99 29.10
N VAL A 9 -23.95 1.69 28.09
CA VAL A 9 -23.48 1.03 26.85
C VAL A 9 -22.67 1.97 25.95
N ARG A 10 -22.97 3.29 25.96
CA ARG A 10 -22.18 4.29 25.23
C ARG A 10 -20.82 4.55 25.86
N MET A 11 -20.71 4.51 27.19
CA MET A 11 -19.42 4.62 27.89
C MET A 11 -18.52 3.39 27.64
N LEU A 12 -19.08 2.18 27.65
CA LEU A 12 -18.31 0.94 27.42
C LEU A 12 -17.73 0.85 26.00
N LYS A 13 -18.44 1.34 24.97
CA LYS A 13 -17.92 1.42 23.59
C LYS A 13 -16.78 2.44 23.46
N ARG A 14 -16.86 3.57 24.19
CA ARG A 14 -15.82 4.62 24.18
C ARG A 14 -14.56 4.16 24.93
N ALA A 15 -14.71 3.41 26.02
CA ALA A 15 -13.61 2.84 26.79
C ALA A 15 -12.84 1.76 26.02
N ARG A 16 -13.53 0.88 25.27
CA ARG A 16 -12.87 -0.10 24.38
C ARG A 16 -12.12 0.58 23.23
N ARG A 17 -12.69 1.64 22.65
CA ARG A 17 -12.03 2.43 21.58
C ARG A 17 -10.73 3.07 22.08
N LEU A 18 -10.74 3.64 23.29
CA LEU A 18 -9.55 4.26 23.90
C LEU A 18 -8.49 3.23 24.34
N SER A 19 -8.91 2.05 24.78
CA SER A 19 -8.01 0.93 25.10
C SER A 19 -7.32 0.40 23.84
N GLN A 20 -8.05 0.26 22.73
CA GLN A 20 -7.50 -0.22 21.46
C GLN A 20 -6.53 0.80 20.83
N THR A 21 -6.84 2.10 20.90
CA THR A 21 -5.92 3.16 20.43
C THR A 21 -4.64 3.25 21.29
N ARG A 22 -4.71 2.94 22.59
CA ARG A 22 -3.52 2.89 23.46
C ARG A 22 -2.65 1.67 23.17
N GLN A 23 -3.26 0.51 22.95
CA GLN A 23 -2.53 -0.72 22.59
C GLN A 23 -1.80 -0.55 21.25
N ILE A 24 -2.47 0.03 20.24
CA ILE A 24 -1.86 0.34 18.94
C ILE A 24 -0.68 1.32 19.08
N ARG A 25 -0.74 2.28 20.02
CA ARG A 25 0.37 3.21 20.29
C ARG A 25 1.55 2.53 20.98
N GLN A 26 1.32 1.59 21.89
CA GLN A 26 2.39 0.84 22.55
C GLN A 26 3.08 -0.13 21.60
N ASP A 27 2.32 -0.91 20.82
CA ASP A 27 2.89 -1.82 19.82
C ASP A 27 3.67 -1.06 18.72
N ARG A 28 3.26 0.18 18.41
CA ARG A 28 3.99 1.10 17.52
C ARG A 28 5.30 1.60 18.13
N GLN A 29 5.31 1.97 19.42
CA GLN A 29 6.52 2.43 20.09
C GLN A 29 7.55 1.29 20.21
N GLU A 30 7.11 0.07 20.50
CA GLU A 30 7.98 -1.10 20.56
C GLU A 30 8.52 -1.53 19.18
N ARG A 31 7.76 -1.30 18.09
CA ARG A 31 8.26 -1.50 16.72
C ARG A 31 9.22 -0.40 16.28
N GLN A 32 8.95 0.86 16.63
CA GLN A 32 9.86 1.98 16.37
C GLN A 32 11.17 1.86 17.16
N GLU A 33 11.14 1.39 18.40
CA GLU A 33 12.35 1.15 19.20
C GLU A 33 13.18 -0.03 18.65
N ARG A 34 12.56 -1.00 17.98
CA ARG A 34 13.28 -2.06 17.24
C ARG A 34 13.82 -1.61 15.88
N GLN A 35 13.25 -0.58 15.27
CA GLN A 35 13.71 0.02 14.01
C GLN A 35 14.62 1.25 14.21
N GLY A 36 14.74 1.75 15.44
CA GLY A 36 15.34 3.04 15.77
C GLY A 36 16.87 3.10 15.84
N ASP A 37 17.60 2.02 15.51
CA ASP A 37 19.07 2.03 15.53
C ASP A 37 19.72 2.18 14.15
N GLN A 38 18.95 2.58 13.13
CA GLN A 38 19.52 3.04 11.85
C GLN A 38 19.42 4.55 11.74
N GLY A 39 20.19 5.21 12.60
CA GLY A 39 20.60 6.59 12.41
C GLY A 39 21.27 6.72 11.04
N CYS A 40 20.77 7.68 10.27
CA CYS A 40 21.37 8.17 9.04
C CYS A 40 22.89 8.36 9.22
N LEU A 41 23.69 7.45 8.68
CA LEU A 41 25.14 7.60 8.55
C LEU A 41 25.55 7.22 7.12
N ILE A 42 25.74 8.23 6.28
CA ILE A 42 26.36 8.06 4.97
C ILE A 42 27.87 7.90 5.18
N ILE A 43 28.40 6.68 5.06
CA ILE A 43 29.80 6.44 4.66
C ILE A 43 29.85 5.33 3.61
N LYS A 44 30.63 5.63 2.58
CA LYS A 44 30.75 4.98 1.27
C LYS A 44 31.64 3.73 1.34
N LEU A 45 31.25 2.73 0.54
CA LEU A 45 32.01 1.59 -0.04
C LEU A 45 31.84 0.23 0.64
N GLY A 46 31.19 -0.68 -0.09
CA GLY A 46 31.45 -2.13 -0.02
C GLY A 46 30.20 -3.02 -0.01
N LEU A 47 29.53 -3.13 -1.16
CA LEU A 47 28.49 -4.13 -1.50
C LEU A 47 27.34 -4.25 -0.48
N ASP A 48 26.34 -3.37 -0.64
CA ASP A 48 25.11 -3.36 0.16
C ASP A 48 23.91 -3.75 -0.71
N MET A 49 22.90 -4.36 -0.11
CA MET A 49 21.67 -4.88 -0.73
C MET A 49 20.78 -3.78 -1.34
N THR A 50 21.25 -2.54 -1.38
CA THR A 50 20.67 -1.32 -1.96
C THR A 50 20.90 -1.15 -3.47
N ASP A 51 21.66 -2.04 -4.12
CA ASP A 51 22.07 -1.87 -5.53
C ASP A 51 20.97 -2.13 -6.59
N PHE A 52 19.76 -2.53 -6.20
CA PHE A 52 18.63 -2.62 -7.14
C PHE A 52 18.11 -1.25 -7.59
N ALA A 53 18.39 -0.17 -6.84
CA ALA A 53 17.90 1.16 -7.15
C ALA A 53 18.77 1.96 -8.15
N LYS A 54 19.96 1.45 -8.52
CA LYS A 54 20.92 2.17 -9.38
C LYS A 54 21.44 1.41 -10.59
N VAL A 55 21.15 0.12 -10.71
CA VAL A 55 21.45 -0.60 -11.94
C VAL A 55 20.20 -0.54 -12.82
N PRO A 56 20.25 0.10 -14.01
CA PRO A 56 19.21 -0.10 -15.01
C PRO A 56 19.21 -1.59 -15.35
N MET A 57 18.36 -2.36 -14.67
CA MET A 57 18.18 -3.77 -14.98
C MET A 57 17.48 -3.80 -16.32
N SER A 58 18.14 -4.29 -17.38
CA SER A 58 17.49 -4.35 -18.69
C SER A 58 16.27 -5.28 -18.64
N ALA A 59 15.36 -5.15 -19.60
CA ALA A 59 14.22 -6.08 -19.71
C ALA A 59 14.71 -7.53 -19.90
N GLU A 60 15.86 -7.71 -20.56
CA GLU A 60 16.51 -9.02 -20.69
C GLU A 60 17.08 -9.54 -19.37
N ALA A 61 17.62 -8.67 -18.50
CA ALA A 61 18.09 -9.08 -17.18
C ALA A 61 16.92 -9.47 -16.26
N ALA A 62 15.79 -8.77 -16.35
CA ALA A 62 14.55 -9.13 -15.67
C ALA A 62 13.96 -10.47 -16.19
N ALA A 63 14.00 -10.69 -17.50
CA ALA A 63 13.57 -11.94 -18.13
C ALA A 63 14.52 -13.11 -17.78
N ALA A 64 15.83 -12.87 -17.76
CA ALA A 64 16.85 -13.86 -17.37
C ALA A 64 16.77 -14.24 -15.88
N ALA A 65 16.25 -13.34 -15.03
CA ALA A 65 16.07 -13.57 -13.61
C ALA A 65 14.83 -14.42 -13.25
N SER A 66 14.07 -14.93 -14.23
CA SER A 66 12.84 -15.73 -14.02
C SER A 66 11.82 -15.02 -13.13
N LEU A 67 11.65 -13.71 -13.35
CA LEU A 67 10.68 -12.92 -12.59
C LEU A 67 9.26 -13.27 -13.02
N SER A 68 8.38 -13.52 -12.05
CA SER A 68 6.94 -13.55 -12.30
C SER A 68 6.44 -12.11 -12.36
N LEU A 69 5.79 -11.73 -13.46
CA LEU A 69 5.26 -10.38 -13.63
C LEU A 69 3.80 -10.32 -13.19
N GLY A 70 3.43 -9.24 -12.51
CA GLY A 70 2.05 -8.92 -12.20
C GLY A 70 1.36 -8.18 -13.34
N PRO A 71 0.05 -7.90 -13.19
CA PRO A 71 -0.75 -7.26 -14.22
C PRO A 71 -0.24 -5.83 -14.53
N PRO A 72 0.10 -5.52 -15.79
CA PRO A 72 0.57 -4.18 -16.14
C PRO A 72 -0.57 -3.16 -16.10
N LYS A 73 -0.24 -1.92 -15.73
CA LYS A 73 -1.13 -0.75 -15.91
C LYS A 73 -0.44 0.30 -16.75
N LEU A 74 -1.18 0.89 -17.69
CA LEU A 74 -0.73 2.02 -18.50
C LEU A 74 -1.08 3.32 -17.78
N SER A 75 -0.20 4.32 -17.83
CA SER A 75 -0.48 5.66 -17.34
C SER A 75 -1.56 6.34 -18.18
N ALA A 76 -2.23 7.35 -17.62
CA ALA A 76 -3.36 8.01 -18.29
C ALA A 76 -2.94 8.72 -19.59
N ASP A 77 -1.72 9.24 -19.63
CA ASP A 77 -1.11 9.86 -20.81
C ASP A 77 -0.54 8.83 -21.81
N GLY A 78 -0.57 7.54 -21.48
CA GLY A 78 -0.01 6.47 -22.31
C GLY A 78 1.51 6.40 -22.35
N SER A 79 2.23 7.23 -21.60
CA SER A 79 3.70 7.35 -21.70
C SER A 79 4.47 6.32 -20.87
N LYS A 80 3.83 5.68 -19.88
CA LYS A 80 4.48 4.78 -18.92
C LYS A 80 3.65 3.53 -18.67
N VAL A 81 4.33 2.43 -18.37
CA VAL A 81 3.71 1.19 -17.89
C VAL A 81 4.29 0.86 -16.52
N CYS A 82 3.43 0.58 -15.54
CA CYS A 82 3.85 0.03 -14.27
C CYS A 82 3.45 -1.44 -14.14
N TYR A 83 4.33 -2.23 -13.54
CA TYR A 83 4.12 -3.66 -13.33
C TYR A 83 4.98 -4.14 -12.18
N SER A 84 4.44 -5.06 -11.37
CA SER A 84 5.22 -5.72 -10.33
C SER A 84 6.07 -6.84 -10.92
N ALA A 85 7.28 -6.99 -10.42
CA ALA A 85 8.13 -8.14 -10.69
C ALA A 85 8.42 -8.87 -9.38
N SER A 86 8.12 -10.16 -9.36
CA SER A 86 8.25 -11.04 -8.20
C SER A 86 9.42 -11.99 -8.40
N SER A 87 10.26 -12.10 -7.37
CA SER A 87 11.32 -13.09 -7.25
C SER A 87 11.21 -13.81 -5.92
N SER A 88 12.05 -14.84 -5.72
CA SER A 88 12.22 -15.47 -4.40
C SER A 88 12.72 -14.51 -3.31
N ARG A 89 13.24 -13.34 -3.68
CA ARG A 89 13.79 -12.33 -2.76
C ARG A 89 12.80 -11.21 -2.42
N GLY A 90 11.62 -11.20 -3.02
CA GLY A 90 10.62 -10.16 -2.81
C GLY A 90 10.02 -9.64 -4.12
N ASN A 91 9.08 -8.70 -3.98
CA ASN A 91 8.43 -8.04 -5.11
C ASN A 91 8.80 -6.57 -5.16
N VAL A 92 9.02 -6.08 -6.37
CA VAL A 92 9.31 -4.67 -6.65
C VAL A 92 8.32 -4.18 -7.70
N LEU A 93 7.84 -2.95 -7.59
CA LEU A 93 7.11 -2.30 -8.68
C LEU A 93 8.09 -1.57 -9.57
N PHE A 94 8.04 -1.85 -10.87
CA PHE A 94 8.75 -1.09 -11.88
C PHE A 94 7.79 -0.15 -12.59
N VAL A 95 8.32 1.02 -12.97
CA VAL A 95 7.68 1.96 -13.89
C VAL A 95 8.62 2.18 -15.05
N SER A 96 8.20 1.78 -16.25
CA SER A 96 8.99 1.91 -17.48
C SER A 96 8.37 2.94 -18.41
N SER A 97 9.21 3.72 -19.10
CA SER A 97 8.77 4.55 -20.23
C SER A 97 8.37 3.64 -21.40
N VAL A 98 7.28 3.99 -22.11
CA VAL A 98 6.84 3.25 -23.30
C VAL A 98 7.84 3.43 -24.45
N ASP A 99 8.38 4.65 -24.61
CA ASP A 99 9.34 4.97 -25.67
C ASP A 99 10.76 4.50 -25.33
N SER A 100 11.06 4.36 -24.04
CA SER A 100 12.37 3.96 -23.50
C SER A 100 12.21 2.86 -22.44
N PRO A 101 11.80 1.63 -22.79
CA PRO A 101 11.44 0.58 -21.82
C PRO A 101 12.59 0.08 -20.93
N LEU A 102 13.83 0.44 -21.26
CA LEU A 102 15.01 0.16 -20.45
C LEU A 102 15.21 1.17 -19.32
N GLU A 103 14.65 2.37 -19.43
CA GLU A 103 14.59 3.35 -18.35
C GLU A 103 13.43 2.98 -17.43
N ARG A 104 13.77 2.57 -16.20
CA ARG A 104 12.79 2.17 -15.19
C ARG A 104 13.10 2.76 -13.82
N VAL A 105 12.04 3.14 -13.12
CA VAL A 105 12.10 3.53 -11.71
C VAL A 105 11.50 2.40 -10.87
N ALA A 106 12.15 2.08 -9.75
CA ALA A 106 11.67 1.09 -8.79
C ALA A 106 11.12 1.77 -7.55
N THR A 107 10.11 1.18 -6.92
CA THR A 107 9.64 1.66 -5.60
C THR A 107 10.70 1.47 -4.52
N PRO A 108 10.77 2.37 -3.52
CA PRO A 108 11.80 2.29 -2.47
C PRO A 108 11.58 1.16 -1.45
N PHE A 109 10.42 0.48 -1.51
CA PHE A 109 10.05 -0.62 -0.62
C PHE A 109 9.54 -1.83 -1.40
N SER A 110 9.50 -2.98 -0.70
CA SER A 110 8.88 -4.20 -1.21
C SER A 110 7.38 -4.03 -1.36
N VAL A 111 6.85 -4.46 -2.50
CA VAL A 111 5.44 -4.33 -2.86
C VAL A 111 4.69 -5.62 -2.53
N ARG A 112 3.41 -5.51 -2.19
CA ARG A 112 2.56 -6.68 -1.97
C ARG A 112 2.42 -7.45 -3.28
N SER A 113 2.62 -8.77 -3.23
CA SER A 113 2.45 -9.62 -4.41
C SER A 113 0.96 -9.78 -4.70
N GLY A 114 0.55 -9.49 -5.93
CA GLY A 114 -0.76 -9.91 -6.42
C GLY A 114 -0.75 -11.36 -6.84
N TYR A 115 -0.63 -12.26 -5.87
CA TYR A 115 -0.70 -13.70 -6.15
C TYR A 115 -2.15 -14.10 -6.46
N PHE A 116 -2.34 -14.91 -7.50
CA PHE A 116 -3.63 -15.47 -7.96
C PHE A 116 -4.64 -14.52 -8.64
N GLY A 117 -4.18 -13.50 -9.39
CA GLY A 117 -5.07 -12.72 -10.25
C GLY A 117 -5.98 -11.74 -9.51
N PHE A 118 -5.83 -11.61 -8.19
CA PHE A 118 -6.41 -10.56 -7.37
C PHE A 118 -5.60 -9.26 -7.46
N GLY A 119 -5.26 -8.85 -8.68
CA GLY A 119 -4.52 -7.61 -8.95
C GLY A 119 -5.25 -6.37 -8.43
N GLY A 120 -4.51 -5.30 -8.11
CA GLY A 120 -5.09 -4.10 -7.49
C GLY A 120 -4.14 -3.28 -6.61
N TYR A 121 -2.99 -3.86 -6.24
CA TYR A 121 -2.05 -3.27 -5.27
C TYR A 121 -1.31 -2.02 -5.73
N TYR A 122 -1.52 -1.55 -6.96
CA TYR A 122 -0.90 -0.32 -7.43
C TYR A 122 -1.75 0.32 -8.53
N SER A 123 -1.65 1.64 -8.68
CA SER A 123 -2.27 2.39 -9.77
C SER A 123 -1.55 3.71 -9.99
N PHE A 124 -1.47 4.17 -11.23
CA PHE A 124 -1.01 5.54 -11.50
C PHE A 124 -1.95 6.58 -10.91
N SER A 125 -1.39 7.71 -10.49
CA SER A 125 -2.14 8.96 -10.37
C SER A 125 -2.63 9.41 -11.75
N VAL A 126 -3.68 10.23 -11.78
CA VAL A 126 -4.28 10.74 -13.02
C VAL A 126 -3.30 11.55 -13.86
N ASP A 127 -2.42 12.32 -13.22
CA ASP A 127 -1.40 13.14 -13.87
C ASP A 127 -0.16 12.33 -14.31
N SER A 128 -0.12 11.03 -14.03
CA SER A 128 0.97 10.11 -14.40
C SER A 128 2.34 10.47 -13.78
N THR A 129 2.37 11.32 -12.75
CA THR A 129 3.59 11.73 -12.05
C THR A 129 3.89 10.86 -10.83
N SER A 130 2.89 10.14 -10.33
CA SER A 130 2.96 9.36 -9.11
C SER A 130 2.29 7.99 -9.27
N VAL A 131 2.57 7.10 -8.33
CA VAL A 131 1.91 5.79 -8.23
C VAL A 131 1.43 5.54 -6.81
N PHE A 132 0.17 5.14 -6.68
CA PHE A 132 -0.33 4.50 -5.47
C PHE A 132 0.19 3.07 -5.44
N VAL A 133 0.72 2.64 -4.30
CA VAL A 133 1.35 1.32 -4.13
C VAL A 133 1.05 0.78 -2.74
N VAL A 134 0.61 -0.47 -2.68
CA VAL A 134 0.47 -1.22 -1.43
C VAL A 134 1.78 -1.94 -1.15
N ASP A 135 2.42 -1.60 -0.03
CA ASP A 135 3.66 -2.24 0.36
C ASP A 135 3.42 -3.66 0.93
N SER A 136 4.50 -4.40 1.16
CA SER A 136 4.43 -5.75 1.72
C SER A 136 3.82 -5.84 3.12
N GLY A 137 3.78 -4.72 3.86
CA GLY A 137 3.10 -4.60 5.15
C GLY A 137 1.58 -4.40 5.02
N GLY A 138 1.10 -4.07 3.82
CA GLY A 138 -0.31 -3.81 3.53
C GLY A 138 -0.67 -2.33 3.58
N ASP A 139 0.30 -1.43 3.79
CA ASP A 139 0.05 0.01 3.85
C ASP A 139 -0.08 0.58 2.43
N LEU A 140 -1.01 1.53 2.26
CA LEU A 140 -1.16 2.28 1.01
C LEU A 140 -0.25 3.50 1.03
N ASN A 141 0.62 3.57 0.04
CA ASN A 141 1.60 4.64 -0.14
C ASN A 141 1.34 5.36 -1.47
N LEU A 142 1.66 6.65 -1.52
CA LEU A 142 1.79 7.42 -2.76
C LEU A 142 3.28 7.69 -2.99
N VAL A 143 3.78 7.32 -4.16
CA VAL A 143 5.20 7.46 -4.54
C VAL A 143 5.31 8.44 -5.71
N ASP A 144 6.08 9.50 -5.51
CA ASP A 144 6.43 10.44 -6.56
C ASP A 144 7.52 9.84 -7.46
N LEU A 145 7.25 9.77 -8.77
CA LEU A 145 8.15 9.08 -9.71
C LEU A 145 9.41 9.87 -10.03
N ALA A 146 9.39 11.20 -9.85
CA ALA A 146 10.53 12.04 -10.17
C ALA A 146 11.61 12.00 -9.07
N SER A 147 11.20 12.07 -7.81
CA SER A 147 12.08 12.08 -6.64
C SER A 147 12.26 10.71 -5.99
N GLY A 148 11.33 9.78 -6.21
CA GLY A 148 11.27 8.52 -5.47
C GLY A 148 10.77 8.67 -4.03
N SER A 149 10.33 9.86 -3.63
CA SER A 149 9.77 10.12 -2.31
C SER A 149 8.43 9.42 -2.15
N SER A 150 8.11 9.00 -0.93
CA SER A 150 6.84 8.34 -0.65
C SER A 150 6.18 8.87 0.62
N CYS A 151 4.84 8.86 0.62
CA CYS A 151 4.02 9.20 1.77
C CYS A 151 2.98 8.10 2.01
N VAL A 152 2.72 7.78 3.28
CA VAL A 152 1.71 6.81 3.68
C VAL A 152 0.33 7.48 3.66
N ILE A 153 -0.56 7.00 2.79
CA ILE A 153 -1.96 7.42 2.71
C ILE A 153 -2.80 6.69 3.76
N TYR A 154 -2.54 5.40 3.99
CA TYR A 154 -3.28 4.59 4.95
C TYR A 154 -2.43 3.46 5.55
N SER A 155 -2.51 3.29 6.88
CA SER A 155 -1.78 2.27 7.67
C SER A 155 -2.67 1.67 8.76
N GLY A 156 -3.88 1.24 8.37
CA GLY A 156 -4.92 0.78 9.31
C GLY A 156 -5.40 -0.66 9.12
N GLY A 157 -4.88 -1.39 8.14
CA GLY A 157 -5.31 -2.76 7.79
C GLY A 157 -4.73 -3.19 6.44
N GLU A 158 -5.03 -4.41 6.00
CA GLU A 158 -4.46 -4.96 4.77
C GLU A 158 -5.16 -4.43 3.52
N VAL A 159 -4.52 -3.50 2.81
CA VAL A 159 -5.04 -2.99 1.55
C VAL A 159 -4.91 -4.05 0.45
N SER A 160 -5.96 -4.22 -0.35
CA SER A 160 -6.06 -5.27 -1.37
C SER A 160 -6.37 -4.78 -2.79
N ASP A 161 -6.96 -3.59 -2.93
CA ASP A 161 -7.22 -2.97 -4.23
C ASP A 161 -7.26 -1.43 -4.09
N VAL A 162 -6.94 -0.72 -5.16
CA VAL A 162 -6.78 0.74 -5.20
C VAL A 162 -7.31 1.30 -6.52
N ALA A 163 -8.20 2.28 -6.41
CA ALA A 163 -8.86 2.96 -7.53
C ALA A 163 -8.83 4.49 -7.34
N PRO A 164 -7.88 5.19 -7.99
CA PRO A 164 -7.86 6.65 -8.03
C PRO A 164 -9.07 7.20 -8.79
N SER A 165 -9.61 8.32 -8.31
CA SER A 165 -10.65 9.08 -9.00
C SER A 165 -10.11 9.72 -10.29
N PRO A 166 -10.94 9.89 -11.34
CA PRO A 166 -10.51 10.54 -12.59
C PRO A 166 -10.10 12.01 -12.46
N ASP A 167 -10.52 12.70 -11.39
CA ASP A 167 -10.11 14.07 -11.09
C ASP A 167 -8.87 14.15 -10.19
N GLY A 168 -8.36 13.00 -9.72
CA GLY A 168 -7.17 12.90 -8.87
C GLY A 168 -7.38 13.34 -7.41
N SER A 169 -8.57 13.82 -7.03
CA SER A 169 -8.81 14.37 -5.69
C SER A 169 -9.07 13.29 -4.63
N LYS A 170 -9.37 12.06 -5.05
CA LYS A 170 -9.70 10.94 -4.17
C LYS A 170 -9.08 9.63 -4.62
N VAL A 171 -8.95 8.70 -3.68
CA VAL A 171 -8.64 7.30 -3.96
C VAL A 171 -9.52 6.38 -3.13
N ALA A 172 -10.22 5.45 -3.79
CA ALA A 172 -10.96 4.39 -3.14
C ALA A 172 -10.07 3.16 -2.99
N PHE A 173 -10.18 2.43 -1.88
CA PHE A 173 -9.38 1.24 -1.64
C PHE A 173 -10.08 0.23 -0.73
N VAL A 174 -9.72 -1.04 -0.90
CA VAL A 174 -10.31 -2.15 -0.14
C VAL A 174 -9.36 -2.57 0.98
N VAL A 175 -9.87 -2.63 2.22
CA VAL A 175 -9.13 -3.05 3.41
C VAL A 175 -9.71 -4.34 3.98
N ASP A 176 -8.83 -5.27 4.34
CA ASP A 176 -9.14 -6.57 4.95
C ASP A 176 -10.16 -7.39 4.14
N GLN A 177 -10.23 -7.13 2.83
CA GLN A 177 -11.22 -7.70 1.90
C GLN A 177 -12.69 -7.47 2.31
N ALA A 178 -12.94 -6.55 3.24
CA ALA A 178 -14.24 -6.39 3.88
C ALA A 178 -14.73 -4.95 3.89
N LEU A 179 -13.81 -3.98 3.85
CA LEU A 179 -14.13 -2.55 3.94
C LEU A 179 -13.72 -1.85 2.65
N VAL A 180 -14.57 -0.95 2.18
CA VAL A 180 -14.23 0.03 1.15
C VAL A 180 -14.06 1.37 1.85
N LEU A 181 -12.85 1.91 1.78
CA LEU A 181 -12.51 3.24 2.28
C LEU A 181 -12.29 4.20 1.12
N LEU A 182 -12.48 5.48 1.39
CA LEU A 182 -12.16 6.58 0.49
C LEU A 182 -11.21 7.53 1.20
N ALA A 183 -10.09 7.85 0.56
CA ALA A 183 -9.21 8.92 0.98
C ALA A 183 -9.45 10.15 0.10
N ASP A 184 -9.72 11.28 0.73
CA ASP A 184 -9.66 12.60 0.13
C ASP A 184 -8.22 13.12 0.22
N ILE A 185 -7.65 13.57 -0.90
CA ILE A 185 -6.26 14.01 -1.01
C ILE A 185 -6.26 15.49 -1.38
N GLU A 186 -5.89 16.34 -0.43
CA GLU A 186 -5.73 17.79 -0.63
C GLU A 186 -4.30 18.20 -0.27
N GLY A 187 -3.41 18.16 -1.27
CA GLY A 187 -1.98 18.39 -1.03
C GLY A 187 -1.39 17.28 -0.15
N ASP A 188 -0.87 17.67 1.02
CA ASP A 188 -0.32 16.73 2.02
C ASP A 188 -1.37 16.25 3.04
N GLU A 189 -2.59 16.79 3.00
CA GLU A 189 -3.68 16.38 3.90
C GLU A 189 -4.45 15.20 3.31
N VAL A 190 -4.64 14.18 4.15
CA VAL A 190 -5.38 12.97 3.81
C VAL A 190 -6.43 12.73 4.88
N ASP A 191 -7.71 12.76 4.48
CA ASP A 191 -8.82 12.30 5.33
C ASP A 191 -9.37 10.98 4.79
N VAL A 192 -9.65 10.04 5.69
CA VAL A 192 -10.08 8.68 5.33
C VAL A 192 -11.45 8.39 5.91
N SER A 193 -12.40 8.08 5.04
CA SER A 193 -13.78 7.77 5.40
C SER A 193 -14.18 6.35 4.99
N LEU A 194 -15.08 5.74 5.77
CA LEU A 194 -15.67 4.43 5.45
C LEU A 194 -16.85 4.63 4.48
N ILE A 195 -16.79 3.98 3.33
CA ILE A 195 -17.85 4.02 2.31
C ILE A 195 -18.78 2.81 2.44
N ALA A 196 -18.20 1.61 2.55
CA ALA A 196 -18.97 0.38 2.66
C ALA A 196 -18.21 -0.65 3.50
N GLY A 197 -18.95 -1.56 4.14
CA GLY A 197 -18.37 -2.68 4.86
C GLY A 197 -19.28 -3.89 4.78
N ALA A 198 -18.71 -5.06 4.54
CA ALA A 198 -19.44 -6.30 4.72
C ALA A 198 -19.83 -6.45 6.20
N PRO A 199 -21.08 -6.78 6.54
CA PRO A 199 -21.39 -7.17 7.91
C PRO A 199 -20.53 -8.39 8.24
N HIS A 200 -19.84 -8.34 9.39
CA HIS A 200 -19.08 -9.47 9.92
C HIS A 200 -19.96 -10.72 9.84
N GLN A 201 -19.67 -11.66 8.95
CA GLN A 201 -20.47 -12.87 8.84
C GLN A 201 -20.38 -13.59 10.19
N THR A 202 -21.55 -13.85 10.77
CA THR A 202 -21.71 -14.76 11.91
C THR A 202 -21.51 -16.20 11.39
N PRO A 203 -20.90 -17.09 12.19
CA PRO A 203 -20.62 -18.46 11.78
C PRO A 203 -21.95 -19.19 11.51
N GLY A 204 -22.16 -19.57 10.26
CA GLY A 204 -23.41 -20.17 9.82
C GLY A 204 -23.28 -20.86 8.48
N TYR A 205 -22.17 -21.56 8.25
CA TYR A 205 -22.16 -22.63 7.27
C TYR A 205 -22.62 -23.90 8.02
N PRO A 206 -23.83 -24.45 7.77
CA PRO A 206 -24.12 -25.78 8.25
C PRO A 206 -23.15 -26.77 7.57
N PRO A 207 -22.66 -27.80 8.27
CA PRO A 207 -21.84 -28.82 7.63
C PRO A 207 -22.61 -29.42 6.45
N ALA A 208 -21.92 -29.63 5.33
CA ALA A 208 -22.45 -30.41 4.23
C ALA A 208 -22.73 -31.84 4.71
N ASP A 209 -23.91 -32.36 4.37
CA ASP A 209 -24.40 -33.70 4.72
C ASP A 209 -23.42 -34.83 4.40
#